data_AF-A0ABD7EW57-F1
#
_entry.id   AF-A0ABD7EW57-F1
#
_cell.length_a   1.000
_cell.length_b   1.000
_cell.length_c   1.000
_cell.angle_alpha   90.00
_cell.angle_beta   90.00
_cell.angle_gamma   90.00
#
_symmetry.space_group_name_H-M   'P 1'
#
loop_
_entity.id
_entity.type
_entity.pdbx_description
1 polymer ?
#
loop_
_entity_poly.entity_id
_entity_poly.type
_entity_poly.pdbx_seq_one_letter_code
_entity_poly.pdbx_strand_id
1 'polypeptide(L)'
;MNSKKFLALVSIAVGLSFSFNAYAAKEIKISSNNTAYSDADVQKLAATAVGMGVKEPVSLNSGNGVVTVSGSSATKCAFKVGNGDTPQIQGVSCK
;
A
#
# COMPACT_ATOMS: atom_id res chain seq x y z
N MET A 1 -19.87 25.18 -54.78
CA MET A 1 -18.77 25.77 -53.98
C MET A 1 -19.05 25.50 -52.51
N ASN A 2 -18.56 24.37 -52.00
CA ASN A 2 -18.62 24.05 -50.56
C ASN A 2 -17.81 22.78 -50.32
N SER A 3 -16.62 22.91 -49.76
CA SER A 3 -15.99 21.81 -49.02
C SER A 3 -15.04 22.40 -47.99
N LYS A 4 -15.29 21.98 -46.76
CA LYS A 4 -14.91 22.62 -45.52
C LYS A 4 -13.43 22.36 -45.24
N LYS A 5 -12.77 23.39 -44.70
CA LYS A 5 -11.36 23.39 -44.33
C LYS A 5 -11.07 22.25 -43.35
N PHE A 6 -10.19 21.36 -43.75
CA PHE A 6 -9.50 20.41 -42.89
C PHE A 6 -8.72 21.21 -41.84
N LEU A 7 -9.15 21.14 -40.57
CA LEU A 7 -8.32 21.54 -39.45
C LEU A 7 -7.74 20.29 -38.82
N ALA A 8 -6.42 20.21 -38.97
CA ALA A 8 -5.53 19.20 -38.50
C ALA A 8 -5.50 19.10 -36.97
N LEU A 9 -5.38 17.86 -36.51
CA LEU A 9 -4.53 17.40 -35.41
C LEU A 9 -4.37 18.31 -34.20
N VAL A 10 -5.09 17.97 -33.13
CA VAL A 10 -4.56 18.12 -31.76
C VAL A 10 -4.79 16.79 -31.03
N SER A 11 -3.84 15.88 -31.23
CA SER A 11 -3.69 14.68 -30.40
C SER A 11 -3.10 15.11 -29.05
N ILE A 12 -3.96 15.46 -28.09
CA ILE A 12 -3.50 15.57 -26.70
C ILE A 12 -3.41 14.15 -26.15
N ALA A 13 -2.26 13.53 -26.39
CA ALA A 13 -1.80 12.40 -25.63
C ALA A 13 -1.53 12.86 -24.19
N VAL A 14 -2.57 12.99 -23.37
CA VAL A 14 -2.39 12.87 -21.92
C VAL A 14 -2.33 11.37 -21.66
N GLY A 15 -1.10 10.85 -21.73
CA GLY A 15 -0.78 9.54 -21.22
C GLY A 15 -1.13 9.49 -19.74
N LEU A 16 -2.38 9.11 -19.43
CA LEU A 16 -2.70 8.35 -18.23
C LEU A 16 -2.07 6.98 -18.38
N SER A 17 -0.75 6.98 -18.41
CA SER A 17 0.04 5.87 -17.95
C SER A 17 -0.26 5.77 -16.47
N PHE A 18 -1.35 5.06 -16.15
CA PHE A 18 -1.34 4.17 -15.01
C PHE A 18 -0.25 3.14 -15.32
N SER A 19 1.00 3.59 -15.21
CA SER A 19 2.09 2.72 -14.86
C SER A 19 1.68 2.19 -13.51
N PHE A 20 0.96 1.06 -13.54
CA PHE A 20 1.12 0.00 -12.56
C PHE A 20 2.60 -0.33 -12.61
N ASN A 21 3.39 0.56 -11.99
CA ASN A 21 4.81 0.41 -11.86
C ASN A 21 4.95 -0.92 -11.16
N ALA A 22 5.53 -1.84 -11.93
CA ALA A 22 6.34 -2.94 -11.50
C ALA A 22 6.30 -3.16 -10.00
N TYR A 23 5.90 -4.38 -9.65
CA TYR A 23 6.33 -5.11 -8.46
C TYR A 23 7.88 -5.08 -8.34
N ALA A 24 8.44 -3.90 -8.12
CA ALA A 24 9.72 -3.69 -7.49
C ALA A 24 9.38 -3.60 -6.02
N ALA A 25 10.10 -4.34 -5.18
CA ALA A 25 10.05 -4.23 -3.73
C ALA A 25 10.53 -2.83 -3.30
N LYS A 26 9.72 -1.81 -3.58
CA LYS A 26 9.87 -0.48 -3.02
C LYS A 26 9.57 -0.65 -1.55
N GLU A 27 10.58 -0.42 -0.71
CA GLU A 27 10.38 -0.35 0.73
C GLU A 27 9.17 0.56 0.99
N ILE A 28 8.20 -0.01 1.70
CA ILE A 28 7.01 0.72 2.09
C ILE A 28 7.48 1.81 3.02
N LYS A 29 7.06 3.05 2.76
CA LYS A 29 7.38 4.17 3.63
C LYS A 29 6.67 3.99 4.97
N ILE A 30 7.45 3.75 6.02
CA ILE A 30 6.94 3.61 7.37
C ILE A 30 7.15 4.93 8.12
N SER A 31 6.07 5.55 8.58
CA SER A 31 6.12 6.77 9.38
C SER A 31 6.38 6.48 10.85
N SER A 32 5.92 5.33 11.36
CA SER A 32 6.10 4.92 12.75
C SER A 32 5.96 3.41 12.90
N ASN A 33 6.82 2.79 13.71
CA ASN A 33 6.72 1.38 14.10
C ASN A 33 6.90 1.25 15.62
N ASN A 34 5.91 0.65 16.29
CA ASN A 34 5.99 0.29 17.71
C ASN A 34 5.97 -1.23 17.94
N THR A 35 6.18 -2.01 16.88
CA THR A 35 6.24 -3.47 17.00
C THR A 35 7.63 -3.93 17.41
N ALA A 36 7.72 -5.07 18.09
CA ALA A 36 8.99 -5.72 18.45
C ALA A 36 9.60 -6.54 17.30
N TYR A 37 9.02 -6.46 16.09
CA TYR A 37 9.44 -7.27 14.95
C TYR A 37 10.61 -6.64 14.20
N SER A 38 11.38 -7.51 13.52
CA SER A 38 12.47 -7.08 12.64
C SER A 38 11.96 -6.18 11.51
N ASP A 39 12.81 -5.27 11.02
CA ASP A 39 12.45 -4.39 9.90
C ASP A 39 11.99 -5.17 8.66
N ALA A 40 12.60 -6.34 8.42
CA ALA A 40 12.22 -7.22 7.31
C ALA A 40 10.78 -7.74 7.45
N ASP A 41 10.35 -8.10 8.65
CA ASP A 41 8.99 -8.59 8.88
C ASP A 41 7.97 -7.46 8.94
N VAL A 42 8.37 -6.31 9.48
CA VAL A 42 7.60 -5.06 9.45
C VAL A 42 7.32 -4.62 8.02
N GLN A 43 8.31 -4.69 7.11
CA GLN A 43 8.14 -4.41 5.69
C GLN A 43 7.16 -5.38 5.02
N LYS A 44 7.18 -6.68 5.35
CA LYS A 44 6.22 -7.66 4.82
C LYS A 44 4.79 -7.38 5.29
N LEU A 45 4.61 -7.04 6.57
CA LEU A 45 3.32 -6.66 7.15
C LEU A 45 2.77 -5.40 6.48
N ALA A 46 3.64 -4.38 6.33
CA ALA A 46 3.33 -3.13 5.66
C ALA A 46 2.97 -3.36 4.19
N ALA A 47 3.74 -4.15 3.45
CA ALA A 47 3.48 -4.46 2.04
C ALA A 47 2.15 -5.19 1.84
N THR A 48 1.82 -6.11 2.75
CA THR A 48 0.52 -6.80 2.74
C THR A 48 -0.62 -5.82 2.98
N ALA A 49 -0.51 -4.95 3.98
CA ALA A 49 -1.52 -3.94 4.27
C ALA A 49 -1.71 -2.97 3.09
N VAL A 50 -0.62 -2.54 2.45
CA VAL A 50 -0.67 -1.67 1.27
C VAL A 50 -1.31 -2.38 0.08
N GLY A 51 -0.98 -3.66 -0.14
CA GLY A 51 -1.65 -4.50 -1.14
C GLY A 51 -3.15 -4.67 -0.92
N MET A 52 -3.62 -4.53 0.33
CA MET A 52 -5.03 -4.58 0.70
C MET A 52 -5.73 -3.20 0.69
N GLY A 53 -5.03 -2.12 0.35
CA GLY A 53 -5.62 -0.78 0.17
C GLY A 53 -5.21 0.27 1.21
N VAL A 54 -4.33 -0.08 2.15
CA VAL A 54 -3.73 0.94 3.04
C VAL A 54 -2.78 1.83 2.22
N LYS A 55 -2.92 3.15 2.30
CA LYS A 55 -2.03 4.06 1.55
C LYS A 55 -0.81 4.47 2.36
N GLU A 56 0.35 4.49 1.70
CA GLU A 56 1.59 5.03 2.28
C GLU A 56 1.47 6.52 2.64
N PRO A 57 2.27 7.02 3.62
CA PRO A 57 3.12 6.24 4.53
C PRO A 57 2.27 5.48 5.57
N VAL A 58 2.77 4.32 6.01
CA VAL A 58 2.06 3.45 6.96
C VAL A 58 2.68 3.49 8.35
N SER A 59 1.86 3.29 9.37
CA SER A 59 2.24 3.14 10.76
C SER A 59 1.85 1.75 11.25
N LEU A 60 2.74 1.11 12.00
CA LEU A 60 2.49 -0.19 12.63
C LEU A 60 2.46 -0.04 14.15
N ASN A 61 1.44 -0.63 14.77
CA ASN A 61 1.29 -0.66 16.22
C ASN A 61 0.94 -2.08 16.68
N SER A 62 1.66 -2.62 17.65
CA SER A 62 1.35 -3.92 18.25
C SER A 62 0.67 -3.76 19.60
N GLY A 63 -0.39 -4.53 19.85
CA GLY A 63 -1.01 -4.64 21.16
C GLY A 63 -1.87 -5.90 21.26
N ASN A 64 -1.87 -6.55 22.43
CA ASN A 64 -2.72 -7.72 22.73
C ASN A 64 -2.69 -8.83 21.65
N GLY A 65 -1.51 -9.13 21.08
CA GLY A 65 -1.37 -10.15 20.03
C GLY A 65 -1.96 -9.75 18.67
N VAL A 66 -2.13 -8.46 18.42
CA VAL A 66 -2.59 -7.91 17.14
C VAL A 66 -1.63 -6.79 16.71
N VAL A 67 -1.20 -6.83 15.45
CA VAL A 67 -0.54 -5.71 14.80
C VAL A 67 -1.52 -4.97 13.93
N THR A 68 -1.74 -3.70 14.23
CA THR A 68 -2.54 -2.81 13.40
C THR A 68 -1.62 -2.01 12.49
N VAL A 69 -1.89 -2.08 11.20
CA VAL A 69 -1.26 -1.28 10.15
C VAL A 69 -2.29 -0.30 9.60
N SER A 70 -1.97 0.98 9.67
CA SER A 70 -2.81 2.06 9.17
C SER A 70 -1.97 3.06 8.41
N GLY A 71 -2.54 3.80 7.48
CA GLY A 71 -1.79 4.77 6.70
C GLY A 71 -2.58 6.05 6.47
N SER A 72 -2.30 6.70 5.35
CA SER A 72 -2.98 7.93 4.94
C SER A 72 -4.41 7.70 4.41
N SER A 73 -4.82 6.45 4.21
CA SER A 73 -6.19 6.09 3.82
C SER A 73 -7.08 5.78 5.03
N ALA A 74 -8.39 5.71 4.78
CA ALA A 74 -9.36 5.23 5.77
C ALA A 74 -9.19 3.74 6.09
N THR A 75 -8.59 2.97 5.17
CA THR A 75 -8.38 1.53 5.31
C THR A 75 -7.31 1.22 6.35
N LYS A 76 -7.62 0.30 7.26
CA LYS A 76 -6.72 -0.19 8.31
C LYS A 76 -6.74 -1.70 8.34
N CYS A 77 -5.57 -2.32 8.43
CA CYS A 77 -5.41 -3.76 8.51
C CYS A 77 -4.98 -4.18 9.91
N ALA A 78 -5.70 -5.09 10.54
CA ALA A 78 -5.35 -5.72 11.79
C ALA A 78 -4.90 -7.17 11.51
N PHE A 79 -3.63 -7.45 11.80
CA PHE A 79 -3.01 -8.76 11.71
C PHE A 79 -3.04 -9.40 13.09
N LYS A 80 -3.83 -10.45 13.27
CA LYS A 80 -3.77 -11.28 14.48
C LYS A 80 -2.49 -12.10 14.41
N VAL A 81 -1.60 -11.90 15.37
CA VAL A 81 -0.28 -12.55 15.42
C VAL A 81 -0.22 -13.54 16.59
N GLY A 82 0.45 -14.67 16.39
CA GLY A 82 0.74 -15.65 17.44
C GLY A 82 1.84 -15.19 18.40
N ASN A 83 2.19 -16.06 19.34
CA ASN A 83 3.27 -15.82 20.28
C ASN A 83 4.62 -16.14 19.61
N GLY A 84 5.59 -15.23 19.73
CA GLY A 84 6.96 -15.41 19.23
C GLY A 84 7.56 -14.13 18.68
N ASP A 85 8.87 -14.16 18.40
CA ASP A 85 9.64 -13.02 17.88
C ASP A 85 9.43 -12.77 16.38
N THR A 86 8.75 -13.68 15.70
CA THR A 86 8.34 -13.53 14.30
C THR A 86 6.82 -13.44 14.22
N PRO A 87 6.26 -12.58 13.34
CA PRO A 87 4.82 -12.45 13.21
C PRO A 87 4.21 -13.72 12.60
N GLN A 88 3.63 -14.56 13.44
CA GLN A 88 2.82 -15.70 13.02
C GLN A 88 1.40 -15.23 12.71
N ILE A 89 1.14 -14.88 11.45
CA ILE A 89 -0.17 -14.36 11.05
C ILE A 89 -1.22 -15.46 11.20
N GLN A 90 -2.11 -15.32 12.16
CA GLN A 90 -3.26 -16.21 12.40
C GLN A 90 -4.52 -15.73 11.68
N GLY A 91 -4.57 -14.45 11.29
CA GLY A 91 -5.69 -13.88 10.57
C GLY A 91 -5.45 -12.41 10.24
N VAL A 92 -6.13 -11.92 9.20
CA VAL A 92 -6.03 -10.53 8.75
C VAL A 92 -7.44 -9.99 8.58
N SER A 93 -7.67 -8.77 9.08
CA SER A 93 -8.92 -8.04 8.89
C SER A 93 -8.60 -6.62 8.44
N CYS A 94 -9.01 -6.25 7.23
CA CYS A 94 -8.86 -4.89 6.73
C CYS A 94 -10.24 -4.26 6.52
N LYS A 95 -10.41 -3.04 7.02
CA LYS A 95 -11.66 -2.26 6.95
C LYS A 95 -11.37 -0.80 6.66
#